data_AF-A0A1G8I5Q8-F1
#
_entry.id   AF-A0A1G8I5Q8-F1
#
_cell.length_a   1.000
_cell.length_b   1.000
_cell.length_c   1.000
_cell.angle_alpha   90.00
_cell.angle_beta   90.00
_cell.angle_gamma   90.00
#
_symmetry.space_group_name_H-M   'P 1'
#
loop_
_entity.id
_entity.type
_entity.pdbx_description
1 polymer ?
#
loop_
_entity_poly.entity_id
_entity_poly.type
_entity_poly.pdbx_seq_one_letter_code
_entity_poly.pdbx_strand_id
1 'polypeptide(L)'
;MFRTHQERLPKELVLVGITDMATANRHLKEVYMPAFNAEFMQSAREEGSTFVPWIGEELADTLCERHERVVGHDNCVSFEGLKLQIPADRHRCHYVKARIARIALFKWPSGYHARPKETCHIRFVWQGNKTGQLSCRVNPPPQLRNE
;
A
#
# COMPACT_ATOMS: atom_id res chain seq x y z
N MET A 1 9.76 4.07 -33.40
CA MET A 1 9.42 5.29 -32.62
C MET A 1 8.84 4.84 -31.29
N PHE A 2 9.67 4.68 -30.26
CA PHE A 2 9.23 4.25 -28.92
C PHE A 2 8.86 5.49 -28.11
N ARG A 3 7.55 5.72 -27.92
CA ARG A 3 7.05 6.83 -27.12
C ARG A 3 6.97 6.36 -25.67
N THR A 4 7.82 6.96 -24.83
CA THR A 4 7.86 6.82 -23.36
C THR A 4 8.02 5.38 -22.85
N HIS A 5 8.18 5.20 -21.53
CA HIS A 5 8.49 3.90 -20.89
C HIS A 5 7.54 2.75 -21.28
N GLN A 6 6.36 3.07 -21.80
CA GLN A 6 5.38 2.12 -22.28
C GLN A 6 5.99 1.30 -23.45
N GLU A 7 5.87 -0.02 -23.37
CA GLU A 7 6.53 -1.03 -24.23
C GLU A 7 8.06 -1.18 -24.12
N ARG A 8 8.84 -0.12 -23.85
CA ARG A 8 10.30 -0.23 -23.72
C ARG A 8 10.70 -1.04 -22.49
N LEU A 9 10.12 -0.70 -21.34
CA LEU A 9 10.50 -1.33 -20.07
C LEU A 9 10.24 -2.85 -20.03
N PRO A 10 9.06 -3.37 -20.44
CA PRO A 10 8.84 -4.81 -20.48
C PRO A 10 9.82 -5.56 -21.40
N LYS A 11 10.19 -4.98 -22.55
CA LYS A 11 11.13 -5.58 -23.51
C LYS A 11 12.55 -5.63 -22.94
N GLU A 12 12.98 -4.60 -22.21
CA GLU A 12 14.28 -4.59 -21.55
C GLU A 12 14.36 -5.58 -20.39
N LEU A 13 13.31 -5.69 -19.56
CA LEU A 13 13.27 -6.70 -18.50
C LEU A 13 13.37 -8.12 -19.07
N VAL A 14 12.70 -8.39 -20.21
CA VAL A 14 12.82 -9.66 -20.94
C VAL A 14 14.23 -9.86 -21.49
N LEU A 15 14.87 -8.83 -22.05
CA LEU A 15 16.22 -8.89 -22.58
C LEU A 15 17.27 -9.26 -21.51
N VAL A 16 17.09 -8.73 -20.30
CA VAL A 16 17.96 -9.01 -19.14
C VAL A 16 17.58 -10.33 -18.44
N GLY A 17 16.51 -11.00 -18.90
CA GLY A 17 16.06 -12.28 -18.35
C GLY A 17 15.42 -12.19 -16.96
N ILE A 18 14.91 -11.01 -16.59
CA ILE A 18 14.32 -10.79 -15.27
C ILE A 18 12.90 -11.33 -15.25
N THR A 19 12.66 -12.30 -14.37
CA THR A 19 11.35 -12.96 -14.21
C THR A 19 10.72 -12.74 -12.84
N ASP A 20 11.46 -12.16 -11.89
CA ASP A 20 10.99 -11.88 -10.54
C ASP A 20 10.92 -10.38 -10.24
N MET A 21 9.91 -9.99 -9.45
CA MET A 21 9.63 -8.59 -9.14
C MET A 21 10.68 -7.94 -8.24
N ALA A 22 11.31 -8.70 -7.34
CA ALA A 22 12.31 -8.14 -6.43
C ALA A 22 13.55 -7.69 -7.23
N THR A 23 13.99 -8.53 -8.16
CA THR A 23 15.05 -8.23 -9.12
C THR A 23 14.62 -7.18 -10.13
N ALA A 24 13.37 -7.19 -10.61
CA ALA A 24 12.87 -6.13 -11.49
C ALA A 24 12.92 -4.75 -10.78
N ASN A 25 12.43 -4.66 -9.54
CA ASN A 25 12.47 -3.44 -8.75
C ASN A 25 13.89 -2.95 -8.46
N ARG A 26 14.83 -3.88 -8.22
CA ARG A 26 16.25 -3.55 -8.03
C ARG A 26 16.86 -3.04 -9.33
N HIS A 27 16.66 -3.74 -10.44
CA HIS A 27 17.13 -3.37 -11.77
C HIS A 27 16.60 -2.00 -12.21
N LEU A 28 15.32 -1.72 -11.93
CA LEU A 28 14.71 -0.43 -12.21
C LEU A 28 15.46 0.72 -11.57
N LYS A 29 15.79 0.59 -10.28
CA LYS A 29 16.45 1.64 -9.49
C LYS A 29 17.93 1.79 -9.84
N GLU A 30 18.62 0.67 -10.00
CA GLU A 30 20.09 0.65 -10.07
C GLU A 30 20.61 0.77 -11.50
N VAL A 31 19.85 0.32 -12.51
CA VAL A 31 20.33 0.22 -13.89
C VAL A 31 19.46 1.02 -14.85
N TYR A 32 18.16 0.71 -14.89
CA TYR A 32 17.26 1.28 -15.89
C TYR A 32 17.08 2.79 -15.72
N MET A 33 16.73 3.27 -14.52
CA MET A 33 16.51 4.70 -14.27
C MET A 33 17.76 5.55 -14.53
N PRO A 34 18.97 5.19 -14.04
CA PRO A 34 20.18 5.94 -14.36
C PRO A 34 20.49 5.97 -15.86
N ALA A 35 20.41 4.82 -16.54
CA ALA A 35 20.69 4.74 -17.98
C ALA A 35 19.68 5.55 -18.81
N PHE A 36 18.39 5.46 -18.46
CA PHE A 36 17.34 6.22 -19.13
C PHE A 36 17.50 7.72 -18.91
N ASN A 37 17.81 8.15 -17.68
CA ASN A 37 18.05 9.56 -17.39
C ASN A 37 19.29 10.07 -18.12
N ALA A 38 20.36 9.29 -18.25
CA ALA A 38 21.52 9.70 -19.03
C ALA A 38 21.20 9.94 -20.52
N GLU A 39 20.24 9.18 -21.08
CA GLU A 39 19.87 9.26 -22.50
C GLU A 39 18.80 10.35 -22.78
N PHE A 40 17.82 10.52 -21.88
CA PHE A 40 16.64 11.37 -22.15
C PHE A 40 16.40 12.51 -21.16
N MET A 41 17.08 12.54 -20.01
CA MET A 41 16.87 13.61 -19.06
C MET A 41 17.36 14.92 -19.66
N GLN A 42 16.48 15.92 -19.67
CA GLN A 42 16.86 17.29 -19.98
C GLN A 42 16.81 18.10 -18.70
N SER A 43 17.86 18.89 -18.49
CA SER A 43 17.88 19.86 -17.40
C SER A 43 16.73 20.85 -17.56
N ALA A 44 16.11 21.22 -16.45
CA ALA A 44 15.12 22.29 -16.44
C ALA A 44 15.75 23.60 -16.95
N ARG A 45 14.99 24.37 -17.71
CA ARG A 45 15.44 25.67 -18.24
C ARG A 45 15.63 26.71 -17.13
N GLU A 46 14.82 26.65 -16.09
CA GLU A 46 14.86 27.54 -14.94
C GLU A 46 15.24 26.74 -13.70
N GLU A 47 16.00 27.38 -12.81
CA GLU A 47 16.34 26.80 -11.52
C GLU A 47 15.14 26.89 -10.57
N GLY A 48 14.80 25.77 -9.94
CA GLY A 48 13.72 25.68 -8.96
C GLY A 48 12.66 24.63 -9.31
N SER A 49 11.80 24.36 -8.34
CA SER A 49 10.68 23.43 -8.49
C SER A 49 9.36 24.21 -8.40
N THR A 50 8.58 24.20 -9.48
CA THR A 50 7.21 24.75 -9.50
C THR A 50 6.18 23.76 -8.96
N PHE A 51 6.60 22.59 -8.47
CA PHE A 51 5.70 21.64 -7.83
C PHE A 51 5.17 22.23 -6.51
N VAL A 52 3.86 22.21 -6.35
CA VAL A 52 3.20 22.54 -5.08
C VAL A 52 3.27 21.30 -4.19
N PRO A 53 3.68 21.44 -2.91
CA PRO A 53 3.61 20.33 -1.96
C PRO A 53 2.21 19.72 -1.95
N TRP A 54 2.12 18.40 -1.91
CA TRP A 54 0.82 17.73 -1.82
C TRP A 54 0.20 18.00 -0.43
N ILE A 55 -0.96 18.67 -0.41
CA ILE A 55 -1.71 19.00 0.82
C ILE A 55 -2.95 18.07 0.97
N GLY A 56 -3.11 17.10 0.07
CA GLY A 56 -4.24 16.18 0.10
C GLY A 56 -4.07 15.03 1.08
N GLU A 57 -4.91 14.00 0.93
CA GLU A 57 -4.84 12.81 1.77
C GLU A 57 -3.52 12.03 1.59
N GLU A 58 -3.17 11.22 2.58
CA GLU A 58 -2.01 10.32 2.54
C GLU A 58 -1.92 9.56 1.20
N LEU A 59 -0.85 9.77 0.43
CA LEU A 59 -0.68 9.17 -0.90
C LEU A 59 -0.65 7.63 -0.86
N ALA A 60 -0.25 7.05 0.27
CA ALA A 60 -0.28 5.61 0.49
C ALA A 60 -1.71 5.03 0.37
N ASP A 61 -2.76 5.83 0.59
CA ASP A 61 -4.16 5.41 0.48
C ASP A 61 -4.71 5.46 -0.95
N THR A 62 -4.04 6.13 -1.88
CA THR A 62 -4.57 6.40 -3.23
C THR A 62 -4.79 5.12 -4.04
N LEU A 63 -3.93 4.12 -3.85
CA LEU A 63 -3.99 2.83 -4.55
C LEU A 63 -4.56 1.70 -3.66
N CYS A 64 -5.10 2.04 -2.50
CA CYS A 64 -5.65 1.05 -1.59
C CYS A 64 -7.10 0.72 -1.91
N GLU A 65 -7.47 -0.56 -1.74
CA GLU A 65 -8.86 -1.00 -1.76
C GLU A 65 -9.62 -0.33 -0.61
N ARG A 66 -10.89 0.06 -0.83
CA ARG A 66 -11.72 0.75 0.17
C ARG A 66 -12.92 -0.11 0.53
N HIS A 67 -13.00 -0.48 1.80
CA HIS A 67 -14.12 -1.27 2.33
C HIS A 67 -14.68 -0.65 3.60
N GLU A 68 -16.00 -0.49 3.62
CA GLU A 68 -16.71 -0.06 4.81
C GLU A 68 -17.02 -1.25 5.73
N ARG A 69 -16.65 -1.17 7.01
CA ARG A 69 -16.93 -2.19 8.02
C ARG A 69 -17.28 -1.55 9.36
N VAL A 70 -17.89 -2.33 10.25
CA VAL A 70 -18.19 -1.93 11.62
C VAL A 70 -17.31 -2.71 12.58
N VAL A 71 -16.74 -2.03 13.57
CA VAL A 71 -15.91 -2.66 14.61
C VAL A 71 -16.79 -3.49 15.55
N GLY A 72 -16.40 -4.76 15.72
CA GLY A 72 -17.01 -5.68 16.68
C GLY A 72 -16.76 -5.28 18.14
N HIS A 73 -17.46 -5.93 19.07
CA HIS A 73 -17.28 -5.69 20.50
C HIS A 73 -15.85 -6.04 20.98
N ASP A 74 -15.21 -6.98 20.31
CA ASP A 74 -13.84 -7.41 20.56
C ASP A 74 -12.76 -6.49 19.97
N ASN A 75 -13.13 -5.27 19.56
CA ASN A 75 -12.27 -4.32 18.84
C ASN A 75 -11.59 -4.95 17.61
N CYS A 76 -12.28 -5.90 16.96
CA CYS A 76 -11.82 -6.53 15.74
C CYS A 76 -12.70 -6.17 14.55
N VAL A 77 -12.13 -6.32 13.36
CA VAL A 77 -12.79 -6.08 12.07
C VAL A 77 -12.66 -7.33 11.22
N SER A 78 -13.78 -7.86 10.74
CA SER A 78 -13.79 -9.01 9.84
C SER A 78 -13.69 -8.57 8.38
N PHE A 79 -12.71 -9.11 7.66
CA PHE A 79 -12.51 -8.82 6.23
C PHE A 79 -11.91 -10.02 5.49
N GLU A 80 -12.52 -10.48 4.40
CA GLU A 80 -12.05 -11.64 3.60
C GLU A 80 -11.66 -12.88 4.45
N GLY A 81 -12.44 -13.20 5.48
CA GLY A 81 -12.14 -14.31 6.40
C GLY A 81 -11.02 -14.05 7.41
N LEU A 82 -10.38 -12.87 7.36
CA LEU A 82 -9.41 -12.41 8.34
C LEU A 82 -10.10 -11.62 9.46
N LYS A 83 -9.54 -11.75 10.66
CA LYS A 83 -9.94 -10.96 11.84
C LYS A 83 -8.81 -10.01 12.19
N LEU A 84 -9.01 -8.73 11.91
CA LEU A 84 -8.01 -7.68 12.10
C LEU A 84 -8.24 -7.05 13.47
N GLN A 85 -7.27 -7.17 14.38
CA GLN A 85 -7.38 -6.60 15.72
C GLN A 85 -6.88 -5.16 15.73
N ILE A 86 -7.70 -4.26 16.29
CA ILE A 86 -7.33 -2.87 16.50
C ILE A 86 -6.57 -2.79 17.83
N PRO A 87 -5.29 -2.35 17.83
CA PRO A 87 -4.54 -2.20 19.07
C PRO A 87 -5.12 -1.08 19.93
N ALA A 88 -4.90 -1.17 21.24
CA ALA A 88 -5.28 -0.09 22.15
C ALA A 88 -4.48 1.18 21.82
N ASP A 89 -5.20 2.29 21.63
CA ASP A 89 -4.60 3.61 21.42
C ASP A 89 -4.17 4.23 22.75
N ARG A 90 -3.25 5.21 22.69
CA ARG A 90 -2.76 6.01 23.82
C ARG A 90 -3.90 6.66 24.60
N HIS A 91 -5.00 6.98 23.92
CA HIS A 91 -6.19 7.57 24.51
C HIS A 91 -7.23 6.57 25.03
N ARG A 92 -6.93 5.25 24.98
CA ARG A 92 -7.82 4.16 25.42
C ARG A 92 -9.26 4.28 24.89
N CYS A 93 -9.41 4.77 23.67
CA CYS A 93 -10.73 4.92 23.07
C CYS A 93 -11.38 3.55 22.86
N HIS A 94 -12.68 3.46 23.15
CA HIS A 94 -13.49 2.30 22.78
C HIS A 94 -13.99 2.47 21.36
N TYR A 95 -13.60 1.56 20.46
CA TYR A 95 -13.97 1.62 19.04
C TYR A 95 -15.19 0.77 18.71
N VAL A 96 -15.83 0.14 19.70
CA VAL A 96 -17.01 -0.71 19.53
C VAL A 96 -18.10 0.07 18.78
N LYS A 97 -18.63 -0.50 17.68
CA LYS A 97 -19.59 0.12 16.76
C LYS A 97 -19.08 1.34 15.96
N ALA A 98 -17.79 1.66 16.02
CA ALA A 98 -17.22 2.65 15.12
C ALA A 98 -17.34 2.17 13.66
N ARG A 99 -17.73 3.09 12.77
CA ARG A 99 -17.70 2.85 11.33
C ARG A 99 -16.28 3.03 10.84
N ILE A 100 -15.76 2.01 10.20
CA ILE A 100 -14.49 2.06 9.49
C ILE A 100 -14.82 2.33 8.04
N ALA A 101 -14.44 3.50 7.56
CA ALA A 101 -14.63 3.88 6.16
C ALA A 101 -13.53 3.30 5.25
N ARG A 102 -12.34 2.99 5.79
CA ARG A 102 -11.18 2.56 4.99
C ARG A 102 -10.42 1.42 5.65
N ILE A 103 -10.36 0.29 4.96
CA ILE A 103 -9.42 -0.79 5.26
C ILE A 103 -8.46 -0.84 4.07
N ALA A 104 -7.26 -0.29 4.26
CA ALA A 104 -6.23 -0.29 3.24
C ALA A 104 -5.41 -1.58 3.35
N LEU A 105 -5.70 -2.53 2.46
CA LEU A 105 -4.83 -3.68 2.25
C LEU A 105 -3.94 -3.39 1.05
N PHE A 106 -2.63 -3.45 1.26
CA PHE A 106 -1.68 -3.53 0.17
C PHE A 106 -1.75 -4.94 -0.43
N LYS A 107 -2.80 -5.21 -1.19
CA LYS A 107 -2.95 -6.42 -2.00
C LYS A 107 -2.32 -6.12 -3.35
N TRP A 108 -1.06 -6.53 -3.53
CA TRP A 108 -0.47 -6.47 -4.86
C TRP A 108 -1.19 -7.50 -5.76
N PRO A 109 -1.61 -7.14 -7.00
CA PRO A 109 -2.22 -8.11 -7.90
C PRO A 109 -1.28 -9.31 -8.05
N SER A 110 -1.83 -10.45 -7.66
CA SER A 110 -1.15 -11.70 -7.41
C SER A 110 -0.24 -12.10 -8.57
N GLY A 111 1.04 -12.25 -8.26
CA GLY A 111 2.02 -12.89 -9.13
C GLY A 111 3.42 -12.90 -8.53
N TYR A 112 3.82 -11.82 -7.85
CA TYR A 112 5.22 -11.71 -7.42
C TYR A 112 5.35 -11.06 -6.06
N HIS A 113 5.75 -11.89 -5.09
CA HIS A 113 6.23 -11.54 -3.75
C HIS A 113 5.32 -10.56 -2.99
N ALA A 114 4.16 -11.08 -2.56
CA ALA A 114 3.46 -10.51 -1.43
C ALA A 114 4.47 -10.39 -0.26
N ARG A 115 4.62 -9.21 0.33
CA ARG A 115 5.09 -9.18 1.72
C ARG A 115 4.16 -10.10 2.51
N PRO A 116 4.66 -10.79 3.56
CA PRO A 116 3.80 -11.55 4.44
C PRO A 116 2.61 -10.67 4.82
N LYS A 117 1.40 -11.24 4.80
CA LYS A 117 0.13 -10.61 5.19
C LYS A 117 0.12 -10.28 6.69
N GLU A 118 1.21 -9.76 7.25
CA GLU A 118 1.43 -9.60 8.69
C GLU A 118 0.95 -8.23 9.18
N THR A 119 0.96 -7.22 8.30
CA THR A 119 0.60 -5.84 8.66
C THR A 119 -0.43 -5.27 7.70
N CYS A 120 -1.58 -4.88 8.24
CA CYS A 120 -2.64 -4.17 7.53
C CYS A 120 -2.79 -2.78 8.11
N HIS A 121 -2.96 -1.77 7.27
CA HIS A 121 -3.20 -0.41 7.75
C HIS A 121 -4.70 -0.14 7.70
N ILE A 122 -5.31 0.09 8.86
CA ILE A 122 -6.73 0.41 8.95
C ILE A 122 -6.85 1.89 9.34
N ARG A 123 -7.57 2.64 8.53
CA ARG A 123 -7.89 4.04 8.82
C ARG A 123 -9.38 4.14 9.08
N PHE A 124 -9.73 4.52 10.29
CA PHE A 124 -11.11 4.70 10.68
C PHE A 124 -11.43 6.18 10.78
N VAL A 125 -12.69 6.50 10.50
CA VAL A 125 -13.25 7.84 10.68
C VAL A 125 -14.28 7.68 11.79
N TRP A 126 -14.01 8.25 12.95
CA TRP A 126 -14.93 8.18 14.09
C TRP A 126 -15.68 9.50 14.27
N GLN A 127 -16.92 9.43 14.76
CA GLN A 127 -17.90 10.53 14.74
C GLN A 127 -17.29 11.87 15.18
N GLY A 128 -17.38 12.86 14.28
CA GLY A 128 -16.95 14.26 14.51
C GLY A 128 -15.50 14.53 14.09
N ASN A 129 -15.23 14.66 12.78
CA ASN A 129 -13.99 15.15 12.16
C ASN A 129 -12.65 14.56 12.65
N LYS A 130 -12.65 13.49 13.44
CA LYS A 130 -11.45 12.83 13.95
C LYS A 130 -11.16 11.59 13.12
N THR A 131 -10.21 11.74 12.21
CA THR A 131 -9.62 10.63 11.46
C THR A 131 -8.50 10.02 12.27
N GLY A 132 -8.54 8.71 12.51
CA GLY A 132 -7.51 7.96 13.20
C GLY A 132 -6.90 6.91 12.28
N GLN A 133 -5.58 6.74 12.35
CA GLN A 133 -4.86 5.69 11.63
C GLN A 133 -4.23 4.74 12.64
N LEU A 134 -4.54 3.45 12.53
CA LEU A 134 -3.90 2.41 13.33
C LEU A 134 -3.37 1.33 12.40
N SER A 135 -2.19 0.80 12.73
CA SER A 135 -1.71 -0.43 12.12
C SER A 135 -2.32 -1.61 12.87
N CYS A 136 -3.01 -2.46 12.13
CA CYS A 136 -3.58 -3.69 12.64
C CYS A 136 -2.68 -4.87 12.26
N ARG A 137 -2.52 -5.81 13.18
CA ARG A 137 -1.93 -7.11 12.85
C ARG A 137 -3.03 -8.04 12.37
N VAL A 138 -2.71 -8.83 11.36
CA VAL A 138 -3.58 -9.95 10.96
C VAL A 138 -3.46 -11.01 12.03
N ASN A 139 -4.55 -11.29 12.75
CA ASN A 139 -4.57 -12.47 13.61
C ASN A 139 -4.60 -13.70 12.70
N PRO A 140 -3.72 -14.69 12.93
CA PRO A 140 -3.82 -15.95 12.21
C PRO A 140 -5.22 -16.55 12.45
N PRO A 141 -5.84 -17.16 11.43
CA PRO A 141 -7.12 -17.84 11.62
C PRO A 141 -6.97 -18.84 12.78
N PRO A 142 -7.97 -18.96 13.67
CA PRO A 142 -7.90 -19.93 14.75
C PRO A 142 -7.61 -21.30 14.12
N GLN A 143 -6.48 -21.90 14.50
CA GLN A 143 -6.15 -23.24 14.07
C GLN A 143 -7.31 -24.12 14.52
N LEU A 144 -8.02 -24.74 13.56
CA LEU A 144 -8.99 -25.78 13.86
C LEU A 144 -8.24 -26.78 14.75
N ARG A 145 -8.70 -26.92 16.01
CA ARG A 145 -8.25 -28.04 16.85
C ARG A 145 -8.62 -29.29 16.06
N ASN A 146 -7.61 -30.00 15.59
CA ASN A 146 -7.79 -31.36 15.15
C ASN A 146 -8.20 -32.15 16.40
N GLU A 147 -9.48 -32.49 16.48
CA GLU A 147 -9.99 -33.56 17.33
C GLU A 147 -9.70 -34.92 16.66
#